data_AF-A0A8T2YGA7-F1
#
_entry.id   AF-A0A8T2YGA7-F1
#
_cell.length_a   1.000
_cell.length_b   1.000
_cell.length_c   1.000
_cell.angle_alpha   90.00
_cell.angle_beta   90.00
_cell.angle_gamma   90.00
#
_symmetry.space_group_name_H-M   'P 1'
#
loop_
_entity.id
_entity.type
_entity.pdbx_description
1 polymer ?
#
loop_
_entity_poly.entity_id
_entity_poly.type
_entity_poly.pdbx_seq_one_letter_code
_entity_poly.pdbx_strand_id
1 'polypeptide(L)'
;IAAPAAIGNMKMLEVLSLANCKLLDLPQEIGELTNIRLLDLEDCHHSRKKLDAIFPPNVISRWSRLEELYSSSFMKYTREHIAELKSLSHLTTLIMEVPDFGCIPEGFSFPELEVFKIAIRGSVHHKQSNYLEVCGWVNAKKFFAIPSLGCVKPLLKRTQYLQLSSFEGLRTIFPYQLADRDGLAVLKTLEVSDCVDLEYLIDSEEWKMPPVIEQHQHTCLMHLEKLDLQCLGSFKGLCHGALPAELSMSLQKLKSMRFFKCVKLSSVFASLELLQRFDELEELSVDSCEALDLPFKWPSLENVEVRQCPKMETLAAIVDSEENQSTPKLKQIKLDGVDLILHGRSLNKFIQKYSEARELRNLINDHQSRMQGLTES
;
A
#
# COMPACT_ATOMS: atom_id res chain seq x y z
N ILE A 1 6.93 -23.34 -26.38
CA ILE A 1 7.19 -24.76 -26.09
C ILE A 1 6.02 -25.27 -25.27
N ALA A 2 5.30 -26.30 -25.72
CA ALA A 2 4.35 -26.97 -24.84
C ALA A 2 5.15 -27.95 -23.96
N ALA A 3 4.87 -28.01 -22.66
CA ALA A 3 5.50 -29.04 -21.84
C ALA A 3 4.97 -30.42 -22.30
N PRO A 4 5.84 -31.43 -22.48
CA PRO A 4 5.42 -32.73 -23.03
C PRO A 4 4.61 -33.51 -21.99
N ALA A 5 3.59 -34.24 -22.43
CA ALA A 5 2.80 -35.15 -21.57
C ALA A 5 3.66 -36.16 -20.79
N ALA A 6 4.84 -36.52 -21.34
CA ALA A 6 5.83 -37.36 -20.67
C ALA A 6 6.30 -36.85 -19.30
N ILE A 7 6.10 -35.56 -18.98
CA ILE A 7 6.41 -35.01 -17.66
C ILE A 7 5.68 -35.75 -16.54
N GLY A 8 4.46 -36.22 -16.78
CA GLY A 8 3.67 -36.97 -15.78
C GLY A 8 4.25 -38.34 -15.40
N ASN A 9 5.25 -38.84 -16.15
CA ASN A 9 5.99 -40.06 -15.83
C ASN A 9 7.11 -39.84 -14.81
N MET A 10 7.46 -38.59 -14.51
CA MET A 10 8.52 -38.23 -13.56
C MET A 10 8.00 -38.32 -12.11
N LYS A 11 7.59 -39.52 -11.68
CA LYS A 11 6.90 -39.75 -10.40
C LYS A 11 7.72 -39.41 -9.15
N MET A 12 9.04 -39.30 -9.26
CA MET A 12 9.95 -38.93 -8.16
C MET A 12 10.35 -37.46 -8.19
N LEU A 13 9.79 -36.66 -9.10
CA LEU A 13 10.17 -35.25 -9.25
C LEU A 13 9.62 -34.43 -8.08
N GLU A 14 10.52 -33.85 -7.29
CA GLU A 14 10.17 -32.95 -6.18
C GLU A 14 10.30 -31.48 -6.56
N VAL A 15 11.17 -31.15 -7.52
CA VAL A 15 11.48 -29.77 -7.90
C VAL A 15 11.35 -29.64 -9.42
N LEU A 16 10.49 -28.75 -9.87
CA LEU A 16 10.33 -28.39 -11.27
C LEU A 16 10.37 -26.87 -11.40
N SER A 17 11.46 -26.35 -12.00
CA SER A 17 11.50 -24.96 -12.44
C SER A 17 11.42 -24.92 -13.97
N LEU A 18 10.46 -24.15 -14.45
CA LEU A 18 10.29 -23.74 -15.83
C LEU A 18 10.46 -22.21 -15.95
N ALA A 19 11.04 -21.55 -14.94
CA ALA A 19 11.18 -20.10 -14.94
C ALA A 19 11.81 -19.57 -16.23
N ASN A 20 11.39 -18.38 -16.65
CA ASN A 20 11.85 -17.72 -17.88
C ASN A 20 11.62 -18.53 -19.18
N CYS A 21 10.74 -19.54 -19.16
CA CYS A 21 10.40 -20.31 -20.36
C CYS A 21 9.26 -19.68 -21.16
N LYS A 22 9.34 -19.83 -22.49
CA LYS A 22 8.23 -19.51 -23.42
C LYS A 22 7.26 -20.67 -23.49
N LEU A 23 6.38 -20.81 -22.49
CA LEU A 23 5.40 -21.89 -22.45
C LEU A 23 4.20 -21.61 -23.37
N LEU A 24 3.81 -22.63 -24.14
CA LEU A 24 2.55 -22.60 -24.90
C LEU A 24 1.39 -23.03 -24.00
N ASP A 25 1.55 -24.17 -23.33
CA ASP A 25 0.57 -24.81 -22.44
C ASP A 25 1.27 -25.80 -21.50
N LEU A 26 0.66 -26.04 -20.33
CA LEU A 26 0.97 -27.17 -19.45
C LEU A 26 0.03 -28.35 -19.76
N PRO A 27 0.53 -29.59 -19.91
CA PRO A 27 -0.29 -30.75 -20.21
C PRO A 27 -1.09 -31.21 -18.97
N GLN A 28 -2.23 -31.89 -19.16
CA GLN A 28 -3.03 -32.43 -18.03
C GLN A 28 -2.20 -33.33 -17.10
N GLU A 29 -1.22 -34.03 -17.68
CA GLU A 29 -0.27 -34.92 -17.03
C GLU A 29 0.64 -34.20 -16.02
N ILE A 30 0.71 -32.86 -15.98
CA ILE A 30 1.42 -32.17 -14.90
C ILE A 30 0.79 -32.43 -13.52
N GLY A 31 -0.52 -32.70 -13.48
CA GLY A 31 -1.22 -33.12 -12.26
C GLY A 31 -0.78 -34.48 -11.73
N GLU A 32 0.01 -35.23 -12.49
CA GLU A 32 0.55 -36.53 -12.10
C GLU A 32 1.86 -36.45 -11.30
N LEU A 33 2.43 -35.25 -11.16
CA LEU A 33 3.60 -34.94 -10.35
C LEU A 33 3.24 -34.85 -8.85
N THR A 34 2.74 -35.92 -8.26
CA THR A 34 2.20 -35.91 -6.89
C THR A 34 3.26 -35.77 -5.79
N ASN A 35 4.56 -35.93 -6.13
CA ASN A 35 5.69 -35.71 -5.22
C ASN A 35 6.28 -34.30 -5.31
N ILE A 36 5.72 -33.42 -6.14
CA ILE A 36 6.25 -32.07 -6.29
C ILE A 36 6.12 -31.27 -4.99
N ARG A 37 7.20 -30.59 -4.63
CA ARG A 37 7.35 -29.72 -3.47
C ARG A 37 7.59 -28.28 -3.90
N LEU A 38 8.33 -28.07 -4.98
CA LEU A 38 8.57 -26.76 -5.57
C LEU A 38 8.18 -26.77 -7.05
N LEU A 39 7.24 -25.89 -7.40
CA LEU A 39 6.89 -25.58 -8.78
C LEU A 39 7.17 -24.10 -9.05
N ASP A 40 8.08 -23.85 -9.97
CA ASP A 40 8.48 -22.50 -10.35
C ASP A 40 8.20 -22.24 -11.82
N LEU A 41 7.33 -21.26 -12.05
CA LEU A 41 6.85 -20.75 -13.33
C LEU A 41 7.09 -19.24 -13.45
N GLU A 42 7.98 -18.65 -12.64
CA GLU A 42 8.24 -17.21 -12.64
C GLU A 42 8.73 -16.73 -14.01
N ASP A 43 8.24 -15.57 -14.45
CA ASP A 43 8.56 -14.97 -15.76
C ASP A 43 8.34 -15.92 -16.96
N CYS A 44 7.43 -16.88 -16.82
CA CYS A 44 6.94 -17.64 -17.96
C CYS A 44 6.08 -16.73 -18.84
N HIS A 45 6.30 -16.76 -20.15
CA HIS A 45 5.50 -15.96 -21.08
C HIS A 45 4.71 -16.86 -22.03
N HIS A 46 3.39 -16.67 -22.08
CA HIS A 46 2.56 -17.29 -23.08
C HIS A 46 2.80 -16.66 -24.44
N SER A 47 3.28 -17.47 -25.40
CA SER A 47 3.51 -17.01 -26.78
C SER A 47 2.21 -16.83 -27.58
N ARG A 48 1.05 -17.28 -27.08
CA ARG A 48 -0.25 -17.18 -27.76
C ARG A 48 -1.18 -16.22 -27.02
N LYS A 49 -1.76 -15.28 -27.77
CA LYS A 49 -2.79 -14.32 -27.30
C LYS A 49 -4.10 -14.96 -26.78
N LYS A 50 -4.21 -16.30 -26.71
CA LYS A 50 -5.50 -17.01 -26.60
C LYS A 50 -5.55 -18.10 -25.52
N LEU A 51 -4.61 -18.15 -24.58
CA LEU A 51 -4.78 -19.05 -23.46
C LEU A 51 -5.77 -18.47 -22.46
N ASP A 52 -6.73 -19.29 -22.04
CA ASP A 52 -7.74 -18.92 -21.06
C ASP A 52 -7.19 -19.07 -19.64
N ALA A 53 -6.29 -20.03 -19.40
CA ALA A 53 -5.67 -20.26 -18.09
C ALA A 53 -4.31 -20.97 -18.15
N ILE A 54 -3.45 -20.79 -17.13
CA ILE A 54 -2.11 -21.42 -17.05
C ILE A 54 -2.18 -22.93 -16.78
N PHE A 55 -3.03 -23.34 -15.85
CA PHE A 55 -3.15 -24.73 -15.44
C PHE A 55 -4.34 -25.40 -16.14
N PRO A 56 -4.23 -26.70 -16.47
CA PRO A 56 -5.42 -27.48 -16.77
C PRO A 56 -6.32 -27.59 -15.53
N PRO A 57 -7.65 -27.78 -15.70
CA PRO A 57 -8.55 -27.91 -14.57
C PRO A 57 -8.20 -29.07 -13.63
N ASN A 58 -8.36 -28.89 -12.32
CA ASN A 58 -8.23 -29.92 -11.29
C ASN A 58 -6.82 -30.53 -11.15
N VAL A 59 -5.76 -29.78 -11.49
CA VAL A 59 -4.37 -30.23 -11.34
C VAL A 59 -3.73 -29.73 -10.06
N ILE A 60 -4.03 -28.50 -9.63
CA ILE A 60 -3.42 -27.87 -8.45
C ILE A 60 -3.71 -28.73 -7.22
N SER A 61 -4.95 -29.18 -7.08
CA SER A 61 -5.41 -30.01 -5.97
C SER A 61 -4.77 -31.39 -5.86
N ARG A 62 -4.02 -31.84 -6.88
CA ARG A 62 -3.28 -33.11 -6.85
C ARG A 62 -1.90 -32.98 -6.25
N TRP A 63 -1.36 -31.76 -6.14
CA TRP A 63 -0.02 -31.51 -5.60
C TRP A 63 -0.06 -31.36 -4.07
N SER A 64 -0.58 -32.39 -3.38
CA SER A 64 -0.78 -32.34 -1.93
C SER A 64 0.50 -32.13 -1.11
N ARG A 65 1.69 -32.36 -1.70
CA ARG A 65 3.00 -32.12 -1.09
C ARG A 65 3.65 -30.80 -1.47
N LEU A 66 2.97 -29.95 -2.25
CA LEU A 66 3.53 -28.69 -2.71
C LEU A 66 3.76 -27.75 -1.53
N GLU A 67 4.99 -27.28 -1.39
CA GLU A 67 5.46 -26.36 -0.36
C GLU A 67 5.64 -24.95 -0.93
N GLU A 68 6.10 -24.85 -2.18
CA GLU A 68 6.43 -23.60 -2.84
C GLU A 68 5.85 -23.53 -4.26
N LEU A 69 5.08 -22.48 -4.53
CA LEU A 69 4.54 -22.18 -5.84
C LEU A 69 4.94 -20.76 -6.27
N TYR A 70 5.79 -20.67 -7.29
CA TYR A 70 6.17 -19.42 -7.92
C TYR A 70 5.48 -19.32 -9.28
N SER A 71 4.58 -18.36 -9.46
CA SER A 71 3.88 -18.20 -10.73
C SER A 71 3.37 -16.76 -10.87
N SER A 72 4.31 -15.87 -11.22
CA SER A 72 4.06 -14.46 -11.49
C SER A 72 3.70 -14.20 -12.96
N SER A 73 3.36 -12.94 -13.25
CA SER A 73 3.31 -12.24 -14.54
C SER A 73 2.76 -13.01 -15.76
N PHE A 74 1.73 -12.43 -16.40
CA PHE A 74 1.12 -12.92 -17.65
C PHE A 74 0.35 -14.25 -17.54
N MET A 75 0.29 -14.86 -16.36
CA MET A 75 -0.50 -16.05 -16.08
C MET A 75 -1.96 -15.70 -15.82
N LYS A 76 -2.89 -16.47 -16.40
CA LYS A 76 -4.32 -16.35 -16.12
C LYS A 76 -4.78 -17.46 -15.19
N TYR A 77 -5.27 -17.08 -14.02
CA TYR A 77 -5.92 -18.01 -13.09
C TYR A 77 -7.44 -17.97 -13.26
N THR A 78 -8.05 -19.14 -13.30
CA THR A 78 -9.51 -19.25 -13.23
C THR A 78 -9.95 -19.28 -11.78
N ARG A 79 -11.26 -19.13 -11.57
CA ARG A 79 -11.86 -19.26 -10.25
C ARG A 79 -11.60 -20.63 -9.62
N GLU A 80 -11.61 -21.68 -10.44
CA GLU A 80 -11.33 -23.05 -10.02
C GLU A 80 -9.89 -23.19 -9.54
N HIS A 81 -8.91 -22.59 -10.24
CA HIS A 81 -7.52 -22.63 -9.81
C HIS A 81 -7.30 -22.00 -8.43
N ILE A 82 -7.93 -20.84 -8.18
CA ILE A 82 -7.86 -20.19 -6.87
C ILE A 82 -8.53 -21.06 -5.81
N ALA A 83 -9.68 -21.66 -6.10
CA ALA A 83 -10.37 -22.57 -5.17
C ALA A 83 -9.50 -23.77 -4.77
N GLU A 84 -8.76 -24.34 -5.72
CA GLU A 84 -7.89 -25.50 -5.50
C GLU A 84 -6.72 -25.21 -4.54
N LEU A 85 -6.27 -23.95 -4.38
CA LEU A 85 -5.20 -23.60 -3.44
C LEU A 85 -5.51 -24.01 -1.99
N LYS A 86 -6.80 -24.08 -1.60
CA LYS A 86 -7.21 -24.55 -0.26
C LYS A 86 -6.84 -26.00 0.03
N SER A 87 -6.61 -26.81 -0.99
CA SER A 87 -6.23 -28.21 -0.82
C SER A 87 -4.72 -28.42 -0.58
N LEU A 88 -3.91 -27.37 -0.77
CA LEU A 88 -2.46 -27.42 -0.60
C LEU A 88 -2.06 -27.20 0.87
N SER A 89 -2.20 -28.24 1.70
CA SER A 89 -2.00 -28.15 3.15
C SER A 89 -0.54 -27.88 3.59
N HIS A 90 0.43 -28.07 2.71
CA HIS A 90 1.85 -27.84 2.97
C HIS A 90 2.39 -26.54 2.36
N LEU A 91 1.55 -25.76 1.67
CA LEU A 91 1.98 -24.55 0.97
C LEU A 91 2.42 -23.49 1.98
N THR A 92 3.71 -23.14 1.95
CA THR A 92 4.31 -22.10 2.80
C THR A 92 4.71 -20.88 2.00
N THR A 93 5.05 -21.08 0.70
CA THR A 93 5.49 -20.01 -0.20
C THR A 93 4.57 -19.88 -1.41
N LEU A 94 4.03 -18.68 -1.65
CA LEU A 94 3.21 -18.38 -2.82
C LEU A 94 3.57 -17.04 -3.46
N ILE A 95 3.98 -17.09 -4.72
CA ILE A 95 4.09 -15.91 -5.59
C ILE A 95 3.03 -16.03 -6.68
N MET A 96 2.08 -15.09 -6.71
CA MET A 96 0.92 -15.15 -7.59
C MET A 96 0.36 -13.77 -7.94
N GLU A 97 -0.03 -13.58 -9.20
CA GLU A 97 -0.88 -12.47 -9.64
C GLU A 97 -2.29 -12.98 -9.95
N VAL A 98 -3.28 -12.47 -9.24
CA VAL A 98 -4.70 -12.75 -9.49
C VAL A 98 -5.25 -11.63 -10.38
N PRO A 99 -5.81 -11.93 -11.58
CA PRO A 99 -6.21 -10.89 -12.53
C PRO A 99 -7.23 -9.89 -11.97
N ASP A 100 -8.24 -10.38 -11.27
CA ASP A 100 -9.25 -9.57 -10.60
C ASP A 100 -10.01 -10.38 -9.52
N PHE A 101 -10.78 -9.68 -8.70
CA PHE A 101 -11.57 -10.29 -7.62
C PHE A 101 -12.64 -11.29 -8.10
N GLY A 102 -13.09 -11.24 -9.35
CA GLY A 102 -14.00 -12.23 -9.94
C GLY A 102 -13.41 -13.64 -9.98
N CYS A 103 -12.09 -13.75 -10.07
CA CYS A 103 -11.35 -15.01 -9.96
C CYS A 103 -11.34 -15.58 -8.52
N ILE A 104 -11.73 -14.81 -7.51
CA ILE A 104 -11.73 -15.28 -6.13
C ILE A 104 -13.12 -15.89 -5.81
N PRO A 105 -13.20 -17.18 -5.44
CA PRO A 105 -14.46 -17.80 -5.05
C PRO A 105 -15.05 -17.15 -3.79
N GLU A 106 -16.38 -17.18 -3.67
CA GLU A 106 -17.04 -16.73 -2.44
C GLU A 106 -16.61 -17.58 -1.24
N GLY A 107 -16.33 -16.93 -0.10
CA GLY A 107 -15.81 -17.59 1.09
C GLY A 107 -14.37 -18.14 0.95
N PHE A 108 -13.66 -17.80 -0.12
CA PHE A 108 -12.24 -18.11 -0.24
C PHE A 108 -11.40 -17.24 0.70
N SER A 109 -10.37 -17.85 1.28
CA SER A 109 -9.29 -17.18 2.00
C SER A 109 -7.99 -17.86 1.64
N PHE A 110 -6.94 -17.06 1.44
CA PHE A 110 -5.61 -17.59 1.27
C PHE A 110 -5.19 -18.37 2.54
N PRO A 111 -4.41 -19.45 2.39
CA PRO A 111 -3.83 -20.13 3.55
C PRO A 111 -2.89 -19.17 4.30
N GLU A 112 -2.56 -19.50 5.55
CA GLU A 112 -1.48 -18.80 6.26
C GLU A 112 -0.16 -19.17 5.60
N LEU A 113 0.49 -18.18 4.98
CA LEU A 113 1.74 -18.36 4.26
C LEU A 113 2.90 -17.77 5.05
N GLU A 114 4.06 -18.41 4.97
CA GLU A 114 5.29 -17.91 5.59
C GLU A 114 5.94 -16.83 4.72
N VAL A 115 5.99 -17.09 3.40
CA VAL A 115 6.55 -16.21 2.38
C VAL A 115 5.52 -15.99 1.28
N PHE A 116 5.25 -14.75 0.92
CA PHE A 116 4.35 -14.50 -0.20
C PHE A 116 4.65 -13.22 -0.96
N LYS A 117 4.25 -13.22 -2.24
CA LYS A 117 4.04 -12.01 -3.03
C LYS A 117 2.76 -12.19 -3.82
N ILE A 118 1.69 -11.55 -3.35
CA ILE A 118 0.36 -11.71 -3.92
C ILE A 118 -0.13 -10.35 -4.38
N ALA A 119 -0.50 -10.24 -5.66
CA ALA A 119 -1.15 -9.06 -6.21
C ALA A 119 -2.52 -9.44 -6.76
N ILE A 120 -3.58 -8.75 -6.33
CA ILE A 120 -4.93 -8.88 -6.89
C ILE A 120 -5.19 -7.64 -7.75
N ARG A 121 -5.29 -7.84 -9.06
CA ARG A 121 -5.37 -6.78 -10.08
C ARG A 121 -4.24 -5.76 -9.94
N GLY A 122 -3.03 -6.29 -9.78
CA GLY A 122 -1.79 -5.53 -9.63
C GLY A 122 -0.65 -6.26 -10.33
N SER A 123 0.58 -5.93 -9.99
CA SER A 123 1.72 -6.70 -10.47
C SER A 123 2.81 -6.82 -9.42
N VAL A 124 3.34 -8.03 -9.30
CA VAL A 124 4.40 -8.36 -8.38
C VAL A 124 5.72 -7.86 -8.97
N HIS A 125 5.98 -6.56 -8.84
CA HIS A 125 7.27 -5.95 -9.23
C HIS A 125 8.17 -5.68 -8.03
N HIS A 126 7.69 -5.92 -6.82
CA HIS A 126 8.40 -5.51 -5.61
C HIS A 126 9.40 -6.57 -5.11
N LYS A 127 10.56 -6.09 -4.67
CA LYS A 127 11.64 -6.94 -4.14
C LYS A 127 11.43 -7.33 -2.67
N GLN A 128 10.50 -6.71 -1.98
CA GLN A 128 10.25 -7.02 -0.57
C GLN A 128 9.59 -8.39 -0.40
N SER A 129 9.94 -9.04 0.70
CA SER A 129 9.26 -10.22 1.20
C SER A 129 7.88 -9.86 1.74
N ASN A 130 6.92 -10.77 1.62
CA ASN A 130 5.56 -10.63 2.15
C ASN A 130 4.87 -9.36 1.65
N TYR A 131 4.83 -9.29 0.32
CA TYR A 131 4.21 -8.23 -0.46
C TYR A 131 2.74 -8.58 -0.72
N LEU A 132 1.85 -7.66 -0.37
CA LEU A 132 0.43 -7.76 -0.67
C LEU A 132 -0.05 -6.50 -1.37
N GLU A 133 -0.47 -6.64 -2.61
CA GLU A 133 -1.15 -5.59 -3.38
C GLU A 133 -2.58 -6.00 -3.66
N VAL A 134 -3.52 -5.11 -3.38
CA VAL A 134 -4.94 -5.36 -3.61
C VAL A 134 -5.58 -4.13 -4.26
N CYS A 135 -6.06 -4.29 -5.49
CA CYS A 135 -6.76 -3.24 -6.23
C CYS A 135 -8.26 -3.55 -6.31
N GLY A 136 -9.08 -2.64 -5.78
CA GLY A 136 -10.54 -2.77 -5.62
C GLY A 136 -11.38 -2.60 -6.90
N TRP A 137 -10.78 -2.43 -8.08
CA TRP A 137 -11.55 -2.32 -9.31
C TRP A 137 -12.11 -3.69 -9.75
N VAL A 138 -13.36 -3.72 -10.24
CA VAL A 138 -13.98 -4.90 -10.88
C VAL A 138 -14.72 -4.47 -12.14
N ASN A 139 -14.41 -5.04 -13.32
CA ASN A 139 -15.15 -4.79 -14.58
C ASN A 139 -15.41 -3.31 -14.92
N ALA A 140 -14.38 -2.46 -14.79
CA ALA A 140 -14.46 -1.01 -15.03
C ALA A 140 -15.52 -0.26 -14.20
N LYS A 141 -15.99 -0.85 -13.10
CA LYS A 141 -16.79 -0.21 -12.06
C LYS A 141 -16.06 -0.33 -10.72
N LYS A 142 -16.21 0.68 -9.88
CA LYS A 142 -15.68 0.65 -8.53
C LYS A 142 -16.57 -0.29 -7.68
N PHE A 143 -15.95 -1.12 -6.83
CA PHE A 143 -16.63 -2.15 -6.04
C PHE A 143 -16.56 -1.82 -4.55
N PHE A 144 -17.61 -2.18 -3.81
CA PHE A 144 -17.72 -2.03 -2.36
C PHE A 144 -16.76 -2.97 -1.61
N ALA A 145 -15.88 -2.42 -0.77
CA ALA A 145 -14.75 -3.10 -0.14
C ALA A 145 -15.05 -4.31 0.78
N ILE A 146 -16.31 -4.54 1.20
CA ILE A 146 -16.55 -5.14 2.52
C ILE A 146 -16.77 -6.68 2.54
N PRO A 147 -17.09 -7.40 1.45
CA PRO A 147 -16.90 -8.86 1.44
C PRO A 147 -15.52 -9.31 0.93
N SER A 148 -14.85 -8.51 0.10
CA SER A 148 -13.75 -8.97 -0.76
C SER A 148 -12.39 -9.05 -0.07
N LEU A 149 -12.12 -8.18 0.91
CA LEU A 149 -10.85 -8.18 1.66
C LEU A 149 -10.72 -9.32 2.68
N GLY A 150 -11.82 -10.02 2.98
CA GLY A 150 -11.80 -11.19 3.87
C GLY A 150 -10.82 -12.27 3.41
N CYS A 151 -10.61 -12.40 2.09
CA CYS A 151 -9.76 -13.44 1.54
C CYS A 151 -8.27 -13.29 1.90
N VAL A 152 -7.79 -12.05 2.12
CA VAL A 152 -6.38 -11.77 2.42
C VAL A 152 -6.10 -11.62 3.91
N LYS A 153 -7.13 -11.65 4.78
CA LYS A 153 -6.98 -11.51 6.23
C LYS A 153 -5.90 -12.42 6.85
N PRO A 154 -5.81 -13.72 6.49
CA PRO A 154 -4.77 -14.61 7.05
C PRO A 154 -3.34 -14.16 6.73
N LEU A 155 -3.14 -13.41 5.64
CA LEU A 155 -1.82 -12.97 5.19
C LEU A 155 -1.31 -11.75 5.97
N LEU A 156 -2.24 -10.91 6.45
CA LEU A 156 -1.92 -9.58 7.00
C LEU A 156 -0.87 -9.65 8.11
N LYS A 157 -0.97 -10.64 9.02
CA LYS A 157 -0.06 -10.81 10.18
C LYS A 157 1.42 -10.91 9.80
N ARG A 158 1.72 -11.30 8.56
CA ARG A 158 3.08 -11.44 8.02
C ARG A 158 3.41 -10.41 6.94
N THR A 159 2.46 -9.57 6.54
CA THR A 159 2.61 -8.55 5.49
C THR A 159 3.59 -7.47 5.93
N GLN A 160 4.67 -7.30 5.17
CA GLN A 160 5.64 -6.21 5.39
C GLN A 160 5.39 -5.02 4.45
N TYR A 161 4.78 -5.27 3.29
CA TYR A 161 4.35 -4.22 2.37
C TYR A 161 2.90 -4.45 1.98
N LEU A 162 2.06 -3.47 2.29
CA LEU A 162 0.64 -3.47 1.96
C LEU A 162 0.34 -2.30 1.05
N GLN A 163 -0.17 -2.59 -0.15
CA GLN A 163 -0.72 -1.61 -1.06
C GLN A 163 -2.21 -1.86 -1.29
N LEU A 164 -3.02 -0.85 -1.00
CA LEU A 164 -4.46 -0.88 -1.22
C LEU A 164 -4.82 0.22 -2.21
N SER A 165 -5.46 -0.12 -3.31
CA SER A 165 -5.86 0.89 -4.29
C SER A 165 -7.31 0.77 -4.72
N SER A 166 -7.94 1.91 -5.01
CA SER A 166 -9.23 1.98 -5.72
C SER A 166 -10.40 1.26 -5.05
N PHE A 167 -10.53 1.35 -3.73
CA PHE A 167 -11.69 0.82 -2.99
C PHE A 167 -12.79 1.87 -2.80
N GLU A 168 -14.05 1.45 -2.96
CA GLU A 168 -15.24 2.19 -2.52
C GLU A 168 -15.79 1.64 -1.21
N GLY A 169 -16.34 2.50 -0.38
CA GLY A 169 -16.92 2.16 0.93
C GLY A 169 -15.91 1.81 2.02
N LEU A 170 -14.61 1.74 1.71
CA LEU A 170 -13.55 1.60 2.70
C LEU A 170 -13.41 2.92 3.47
N ARG A 171 -13.99 3.00 4.67
CA ARG A 171 -13.93 4.21 5.52
C ARG A 171 -12.74 4.20 6.46
N THR A 172 -12.32 3.00 6.89
CA THR A 172 -11.22 2.76 7.83
C THR A 172 -10.46 1.48 7.43
N ILE A 173 -9.21 1.32 7.88
CA ILE A 173 -8.47 0.06 7.71
C ILE A 173 -8.60 -0.81 8.96
N PHE A 174 -8.50 -0.19 10.14
CA PHE A 174 -8.60 -0.83 11.44
C PHE A 174 -9.87 -0.41 12.20
N PRO A 175 -10.39 -1.26 13.10
CA PRO A 175 -10.04 -2.67 13.31
C PRO A 175 -10.95 -3.64 12.51
N TYR A 176 -12.16 -3.23 12.13
CA TYR A 176 -13.18 -4.17 11.67
C TYR A 176 -13.19 -4.40 10.16
N GLN A 177 -12.70 -3.44 9.37
CA GLN A 177 -12.80 -3.47 7.91
C GLN A 177 -11.75 -4.39 7.26
N LEU A 178 -10.47 -4.30 7.67
CA LEU A 178 -9.40 -5.10 7.07
C LEU A 178 -8.60 -5.90 8.10
N ALA A 179 -7.99 -5.23 9.07
CA ALA A 179 -7.02 -5.83 9.98
C ALA A 179 -7.46 -5.67 11.43
N ASP A 180 -7.36 -6.74 12.22
CA ASP A 180 -7.46 -6.68 13.67
C ASP A 180 -6.23 -5.98 14.29
N ARG A 181 -6.18 -5.90 15.63
CA ARG A 181 -5.11 -5.17 16.34
C ARG A 181 -3.69 -5.67 16.04
N ASP A 182 -3.54 -6.96 15.78
CA ASP A 182 -2.24 -7.58 15.55
C ASP A 182 -1.96 -7.85 14.06
N GLY A 183 -2.97 -7.70 13.22
CA GLY A 183 -2.96 -8.05 11.82
C GLY A 183 -1.92 -7.31 10.99
N LEU A 184 -1.31 -6.21 11.45
CA LEU A 184 -0.29 -5.47 10.69
C LEU A 184 0.89 -5.02 11.56
N ALA A 185 1.20 -5.77 12.63
CA ALA A 185 2.27 -5.44 13.57
C ALA A 185 3.68 -5.41 12.93
N VAL A 186 3.91 -6.23 11.90
CA VAL A 186 5.19 -6.32 11.17
C VAL A 186 5.25 -5.45 9.91
N LEU A 187 4.21 -4.65 9.65
CA LEU A 187 4.10 -3.84 8.46
C LEU A 187 5.17 -2.74 8.44
N LYS A 188 5.94 -2.67 7.36
CA LYS A 188 6.99 -1.67 7.12
C LYS A 188 6.56 -0.58 6.15
N THR A 189 5.72 -0.93 5.18
CA THR A 189 5.24 0.03 4.18
C THR A 189 3.75 -0.11 3.99
N LEU A 190 3.05 1.02 4.11
CA LEU A 190 1.63 1.13 3.79
C LEU A 190 1.46 2.15 2.67
N GLU A 191 0.90 1.69 1.56
CA GLU A 191 0.50 2.54 0.44
C GLU A 191 -1.01 2.45 0.23
N VAL A 192 -1.69 3.59 0.18
CA VAL A 192 -3.13 3.63 -0.07
C VAL A 192 -3.43 4.68 -1.14
N SER A 193 -4.04 4.26 -2.25
CA SER A 193 -4.35 5.15 -3.37
C SER A 193 -5.79 5.05 -3.85
N ASP A 194 -6.38 6.17 -4.27
CA ASP A 194 -7.69 6.22 -4.94
C ASP A 194 -8.87 5.61 -4.12
N CYS A 195 -8.74 5.55 -2.79
CA CYS A 195 -9.80 5.15 -1.87
C CYS A 195 -10.60 6.38 -1.41
N VAL A 196 -11.60 6.78 -2.21
CA VAL A 196 -12.27 8.09 -2.08
C VAL A 196 -13.10 8.26 -0.80
N ASP A 197 -13.55 7.16 -0.21
CA ASP A 197 -14.37 7.14 1.02
C ASP A 197 -13.54 6.97 2.29
N LEU A 198 -12.22 6.78 2.17
CA LEU A 198 -11.34 6.56 3.32
C LEU A 198 -11.25 7.85 4.13
N GLU A 199 -11.74 7.82 5.37
CA GLU A 199 -11.76 8.96 6.28
C GLU A 199 -10.56 8.92 7.22
N TYR A 200 -10.26 7.74 7.77
CA TYR A 200 -9.15 7.53 8.70
C TYR A 200 -8.48 6.18 8.42
N LEU A 201 -7.24 5.97 8.85
CA LEU A 201 -6.67 4.61 8.82
C LEU A 201 -7.20 3.78 10.00
N ILE A 202 -7.29 4.41 11.17
CA ILE A 202 -7.62 3.76 12.44
C ILE A 202 -8.85 4.44 13.01
N ASP A 203 -9.84 3.64 13.43
CA ASP A 203 -10.89 4.13 14.31
C ASP A 203 -10.66 3.65 15.74
N SER A 204 -10.22 4.57 16.61
CA SER A 204 -9.95 4.27 18.01
C SER A 204 -11.23 4.16 18.84
N GLU A 205 -12.34 4.76 18.41
CA GLU A 205 -13.63 4.69 19.12
C GLU A 205 -14.31 3.34 18.89
N GLU A 206 -14.16 2.79 17.68
CA GLU A 206 -14.54 1.41 17.36
C GLU A 206 -13.71 0.38 18.13
N TRP A 207 -12.57 0.79 18.69
CA TRP A 207 -11.61 -0.09 19.36
C TRP A 207 -12.02 -0.57 20.76
N LYS A 208 -13.33 -0.57 21.07
CA LYS A 208 -13.95 -0.94 22.37
C LYS A 208 -13.08 -1.96 23.12
N MET A 209 -12.37 -1.47 24.13
CA MET A 209 -11.41 -2.24 24.92
C MET A 209 -12.06 -3.55 25.41
N PRO A 210 -11.44 -4.72 25.22
CA PRO A 210 -11.78 -5.88 26.02
C PRO A 210 -11.55 -5.54 27.50
N PRO A 211 -12.41 -5.99 28.42
CA PRO A 211 -12.23 -5.73 29.85
C PRO A 211 -10.93 -6.38 30.35
N VAL A 212 -9.87 -5.56 30.51
CA VAL A 212 -8.66 -5.59 31.39
C VAL A 212 -7.93 -6.93 31.65
N ILE A 213 -8.40 -8.09 31.20
CA ILE A 213 -7.87 -9.40 31.64
C ILE A 213 -6.81 -9.97 30.69
N GLU A 214 -6.62 -9.41 29.50
CA GLU A 214 -5.55 -9.85 28.60
C GLU A 214 -4.52 -8.74 28.38
N GLN A 215 -3.47 -8.74 29.21
CA GLN A 215 -2.22 -8.00 29.04
C GLN A 215 -1.39 -8.54 27.84
N HIS A 216 -2.01 -8.76 26.69
CA HIS A 216 -1.26 -8.94 25.47
C HIS A 216 -0.99 -7.55 24.90
N GLN A 217 0.30 -7.21 24.83
CA GLN A 217 0.82 -5.96 24.27
C GLN A 217 0.46 -5.88 22.78
N HIS A 218 -0.72 -5.36 22.47
CA HIS A 218 -1.22 -5.30 21.10
C HIS A 218 -0.77 -4.02 20.42
N THR A 219 0.00 -4.17 19.36
CA THR A 219 0.87 -3.12 18.85
C THR A 219 0.79 -3.06 17.32
N CYS A 220 -0.12 -2.24 16.83
CA CYS A 220 -0.36 -2.09 15.40
C CYS A 220 0.64 -1.10 14.78
N LEU A 221 1.09 -1.35 13.54
CA LEU A 221 2.01 -0.49 12.77
C LEU A 221 3.39 -0.24 13.43
N MET A 222 3.84 -1.09 14.36
CA MET A 222 5.07 -0.91 15.17
C MET A 222 6.39 -0.81 14.40
N HIS A 223 6.37 -1.23 13.15
CA HIS A 223 7.54 -1.27 12.29
C HIS A 223 7.33 -0.42 11.04
N LEU A 224 6.31 0.46 11.03
CA LEU A 224 5.97 1.23 9.85
C LEU A 224 7.06 2.28 9.57
N GLU A 225 7.78 2.08 8.48
CA GLU A 225 8.87 2.94 8.01
C GLU A 225 8.42 3.88 6.89
N LYS A 226 7.43 3.47 6.09
CA LYS A 226 6.92 4.27 4.97
C LYS A 226 5.39 4.32 4.98
N LEU A 227 4.87 5.53 4.86
CA LEU A 227 3.45 5.82 4.67
C LEU A 227 3.27 6.65 3.40
N ASP A 228 2.51 6.13 2.43
CA ASP A 228 2.23 6.80 1.15
C ASP A 228 0.71 6.82 0.90
N LEU A 229 0.11 8.01 0.94
CA LEU A 229 -1.34 8.20 0.83
C LEU A 229 -1.67 9.10 -0.37
N GLN A 230 -2.42 8.59 -1.34
CA GLN A 230 -2.63 9.24 -2.63
C GLN A 230 -4.10 9.30 -3.04
N CYS A 231 -4.54 10.44 -3.57
CA CYS A 231 -5.89 10.64 -4.12
C CYS A 231 -7.03 10.29 -3.13
N LEU A 232 -6.86 10.63 -1.85
CA LEU A 232 -7.83 10.32 -0.79
C LEU A 232 -8.73 11.52 -0.49
N GLY A 233 -9.82 11.66 -1.24
CA GLY A 233 -10.70 12.85 -1.19
C GLY A 233 -11.46 13.06 0.13
N SER A 234 -11.65 12.01 0.93
CA SER A 234 -12.36 12.09 2.22
C SER A 234 -11.44 11.97 3.44
N PHE A 235 -10.13 11.80 3.23
CA PHE A 235 -9.19 11.49 4.31
C PHE A 235 -8.95 12.70 5.20
N LYS A 236 -9.16 12.51 6.51
CA LYS A 236 -9.14 13.55 7.54
C LYS A 236 -7.92 13.45 8.45
N GLY A 237 -7.35 12.27 8.62
CA GLY A 237 -6.20 12.03 9.50
C GLY A 237 -5.96 10.54 9.72
N LEU A 238 -4.90 10.17 10.44
CA LEU A 238 -4.58 8.76 10.65
C LEU A 238 -5.53 8.05 11.61
N CYS A 239 -6.03 8.75 12.62
CA CYS A 239 -6.86 8.18 13.67
C CYS A 239 -8.14 9.00 13.90
N HIS A 240 -9.28 8.32 13.93
CA HIS A 240 -10.52 8.85 14.48
C HIS A 240 -10.45 8.71 16.01
N GLY A 241 -10.68 9.82 16.73
CA GLY A 241 -10.54 9.88 18.19
C GLY A 241 -9.11 10.15 18.68
N ALA A 242 -8.88 9.90 19.97
CA ALA A 242 -7.56 10.11 20.59
C ALA A 242 -6.57 9.04 20.12
N LEU A 243 -5.38 9.47 19.70
CA LEU A 243 -4.35 8.54 19.25
C LEU A 243 -3.86 7.71 20.44
N PRO A 244 -3.97 6.38 20.38
CA PRO A 244 -3.43 5.50 21.41
C PRO A 244 -1.92 5.71 21.60
N ALA A 245 -1.45 5.65 22.85
CA ALA A 245 -0.05 5.90 23.19
C ALA A 245 0.90 4.93 22.47
N GLU A 246 0.46 3.69 22.25
CA GLU A 246 1.21 2.66 21.55
C GLU A 246 1.42 3.01 20.07
N LEU A 247 0.39 3.60 19.44
CA LEU A 247 0.48 4.08 18.06
C LEU A 247 1.35 5.33 17.96
N SER A 248 1.30 6.21 18.96
CA SER A 248 2.21 7.36 19.03
C SER A 248 3.68 6.93 18.97
N MET A 249 4.03 5.84 19.65
CA MET A 249 5.39 5.28 19.61
C MET A 249 5.72 4.61 18.28
N SER A 250 4.76 3.92 17.65
CA SER A 250 5.00 3.22 16.38
C SER A 250 5.34 4.19 15.24
N LEU A 251 4.73 5.37 15.25
CA LEU A 251 4.92 6.40 14.24
C LEU A 251 6.30 7.08 14.29
N GLN A 252 7.05 6.94 15.39
CA GLN A 252 8.40 7.51 15.51
C GLN A 252 9.43 6.82 14.59
N LYS A 253 9.13 5.61 14.09
CA LYS A 253 9.97 4.85 13.15
C LYS A 253 9.75 5.21 11.68
N LEU A 254 8.81 6.12 11.40
CA LEU A 254 8.56 6.57 10.03
C LEU A 254 9.79 7.28 9.48
N LYS A 255 10.28 6.78 8.34
CA LYS A 255 11.39 7.34 7.56
C LYS A 255 10.90 8.15 6.36
N SER A 256 9.75 7.77 5.80
CA SER A 256 9.16 8.44 4.64
C SER A 256 7.66 8.66 4.84
N MET A 257 7.21 9.88 4.61
CA MET A 257 5.78 10.24 4.54
C MET A 257 5.47 10.93 3.21
N ARG A 258 4.46 10.42 2.50
CA ARG A 258 3.94 11.05 1.28
C ARG A 258 2.43 11.23 1.35
N PHE A 259 1.98 12.44 1.04
CA PHE A 259 0.57 12.78 0.88
C PHE A 259 0.37 13.44 -0.48
N PHE A 260 -0.46 12.85 -1.33
CA PHE A 260 -0.79 13.38 -2.65
C PHE A 260 -2.30 13.50 -2.80
N LYS A 261 -2.81 14.69 -3.11
CA LYS A 261 -4.25 14.93 -3.33
C LYS A 261 -5.15 14.46 -2.16
N CYS A 262 -4.69 14.68 -0.93
CA CYS A 262 -5.49 14.48 0.29
C CYS A 262 -6.13 15.82 0.71
N VAL A 263 -7.19 16.24 0.01
CA VAL A 263 -7.69 17.64 0.10
C VAL A 263 -8.34 18.00 1.44
N LYS A 264 -8.95 17.03 2.14
CA LYS A 264 -9.56 17.25 3.46
C LYS A 264 -8.61 17.04 4.64
N LEU A 265 -7.37 16.62 4.36
CA LEU A 265 -6.38 16.37 5.40
C LEU A 265 -5.83 17.72 5.88
N SER A 266 -6.23 18.12 7.09
CA SER A 266 -5.72 19.34 7.75
C SER A 266 -4.65 19.04 8.79
N SER A 267 -4.72 17.88 9.44
CA SER A 267 -3.70 17.39 10.36
C SER A 267 -3.58 15.89 10.22
N VAL A 268 -2.33 15.39 10.12
CA VAL A 268 -2.07 13.94 10.07
C VAL A 268 -2.38 13.29 11.43
N PHE A 269 -2.11 14.01 12.51
CA PHE A 269 -2.19 13.52 13.89
C PHE A 269 -2.94 14.50 14.79
N ALA A 270 -4.26 14.60 14.62
CA ALA A 270 -5.09 15.60 15.28
C ALA A 270 -5.04 15.59 16.84
N SER A 271 -4.67 14.47 17.45
CA SER A 271 -4.66 14.27 18.90
C SER A 271 -3.26 14.16 19.51
N LEU A 272 -2.19 14.30 18.73
CA LEU A 272 -0.82 14.33 19.27
C LEU A 272 -0.48 15.71 19.84
N GLU A 273 0.32 15.72 20.90
CA GLU A 273 0.84 16.96 21.47
C GLU A 273 1.70 17.71 20.42
N LEU A 274 1.53 19.03 20.36
CA LEU A 274 2.13 19.97 19.40
C LEU A 274 3.69 20.00 19.38
N LEU A 275 4.35 19.13 20.14
CA LEU A 275 5.80 19.04 20.29
C LEU A 275 6.37 17.65 20.00
N GLN A 276 5.57 16.76 19.42
CA GLN A 276 6.04 15.42 19.04
C GLN A 276 7.19 15.49 18.01
N ARG A 277 8.16 14.61 18.23
CA ARG A 277 9.43 14.55 17.51
C ARG A 277 9.50 13.24 16.72
N PHE A 278 9.86 13.34 15.45
CA PHE A 278 10.04 12.22 14.52
C PHE A 278 11.51 12.11 14.16
N ASP A 279 12.26 11.36 14.98
CA ASP A 279 13.72 11.29 14.89
C ASP A 279 14.24 10.55 13.66
N GLU A 280 13.45 9.66 13.07
CA GLU A 280 13.86 8.83 11.93
C GLU A 280 13.34 9.34 10.58
N LEU A 281 12.48 10.37 10.55
CA LEU A 281 11.90 10.85 9.29
C LEU A 281 12.96 11.54 8.44
N GLU A 282 13.23 10.99 7.26
CA GLU A 282 14.24 11.44 6.29
C GLU A 282 13.60 12.15 5.09
N GLU A 283 12.40 11.71 4.70
CA GLU A 283 11.69 12.20 3.51
C GLU A 283 10.24 12.59 3.82
N LEU A 284 9.86 13.81 3.41
CA LEU A 284 8.50 14.32 3.48
C LEU A 284 8.07 14.89 2.13
N SER A 285 6.97 14.39 1.58
CA SER A 285 6.40 14.87 0.33
C SER A 285 4.92 15.19 0.52
N VAL A 286 4.52 16.43 0.28
CA VAL A 286 3.12 16.87 0.30
C VAL A 286 2.78 17.52 -1.02
N ASP A 287 1.81 16.98 -1.75
CA ASP A 287 1.39 17.53 -3.03
C ASP A 287 -0.14 17.61 -3.10
N SER A 288 -0.66 18.78 -3.45
CA SER A 288 -2.09 19.02 -3.65
C SER A 288 -2.94 18.78 -2.40
N CYS A 289 -2.43 19.11 -1.21
CA CYS A 289 -3.17 19.13 0.06
C CYS A 289 -3.57 20.57 0.40
N GLU A 290 -4.85 20.82 0.70
CA GLU A 290 -5.36 22.19 0.73
C GLU A 290 -4.88 22.98 1.96
N ALA A 291 -5.05 22.41 3.15
CA ALA A 291 -4.83 23.07 4.45
C ALA A 291 -4.06 22.17 5.44
N LEU A 292 -3.14 21.36 4.92
CA LEU A 292 -2.37 20.43 5.76
C LEU A 292 -1.28 21.18 6.52
N ASP A 293 -1.36 21.16 7.85
CA ASP A 293 -0.30 21.62 8.74
C ASP A 293 0.37 20.45 9.46
N LEU A 294 1.67 20.59 9.64
CA LEU A 294 2.54 19.57 10.22
C LEU A 294 3.46 20.20 11.29
N PRO A 295 2.92 20.56 12.47
CA PRO A 295 3.65 21.26 13.52
C PRO A 295 4.56 20.32 14.35
N PHE A 296 5.41 19.53 13.70
CA PHE A 296 6.28 18.54 14.36
C PHE A 296 7.76 18.86 14.23
N LYS A 297 8.58 18.24 15.09
CA LYS A 297 10.04 18.30 14.97
C LYS A 297 10.53 17.17 14.08
N TRP A 298 11.41 17.50 13.12
CA TRP A 298 12.00 16.57 12.16
C TRP A 298 13.55 16.60 12.19
N PRO A 299 14.18 16.10 13.27
CA PRO A 299 15.63 16.13 13.46
C PRO A 299 16.45 15.52 12.32
N SER A 300 15.93 14.47 11.66
CA SER A 300 16.64 13.76 10.61
C SER A 300 16.15 14.07 9.19
N LEU A 301 15.22 15.00 9.03
CA LEU A 301 14.62 15.29 7.73
C LEU A 301 15.65 15.86 6.78
N GLU A 302 15.88 15.18 5.67
CA GLU A 302 16.87 15.57 4.66
C GLU A 302 16.22 16.18 3.43
N ASN A 303 15.07 15.65 3.02
CA ASN A 303 14.38 15.99 1.79
C ASN A 303 12.93 16.38 2.06
N VAL A 304 12.56 17.57 1.59
CA VAL A 304 11.18 18.07 1.63
C VAL A 304 10.71 18.43 0.24
N GLU A 305 9.57 17.89 -0.16
CA GLU A 305 8.86 18.30 -1.36
C GLU A 305 7.47 18.80 -1.00
N VAL A 306 7.16 20.05 -1.34
CA VAL A 306 5.82 20.61 -1.21
C VAL A 306 5.35 21.16 -2.55
N ARG A 307 4.23 20.67 -3.04
CA ARG A 307 3.61 21.14 -4.28
C ARG A 307 2.14 21.42 -4.09
N GLN A 308 1.63 22.45 -4.73
CA GLN A 308 0.22 22.75 -4.82
C GLN A 308 -0.54 22.82 -3.47
N CYS A 309 0.10 23.27 -2.38
CA CYS A 309 -0.51 23.39 -1.04
C CYS A 309 -0.77 24.86 -0.65
N PRO A 310 -1.93 25.44 -0.98
CA PRO A 310 -2.15 26.89 -0.88
C PRO A 310 -2.33 27.42 0.55
N LYS A 311 -2.97 26.67 1.47
CA LYS A 311 -3.27 27.13 2.85
C LYS A 311 -2.37 26.50 3.91
N MET A 312 -1.23 25.93 3.50
CA MET A 312 -0.26 25.36 4.44
C MET A 312 0.48 26.51 5.15
N GLU A 313 0.40 26.55 6.47
CA GLU A 313 1.04 27.59 7.29
C GLU A 313 2.27 27.06 8.02
N THR A 314 2.23 25.79 8.45
CA THR A 314 3.25 25.18 9.30
C THR A 314 3.69 23.83 8.77
N LEU A 315 4.98 23.67 8.48
CA LEU A 315 5.58 22.39 8.10
C LEU A 315 6.52 21.83 9.18
N ALA A 316 6.96 22.64 10.14
CA ALA A 316 7.74 22.21 11.29
C ALA A 316 7.36 22.98 12.55
N ALA A 317 7.55 22.37 13.72
CA ALA A 317 7.29 22.99 15.01
C ALA A 317 8.12 24.27 15.21
N ILE A 318 7.51 25.29 15.82
CA ILE A 318 8.17 26.53 16.23
C ILE A 318 8.50 26.39 17.72
N VAL A 319 9.77 26.24 18.06
CA VAL A 319 10.22 26.17 19.47
C VAL A 319 11.21 27.29 19.74
N ASP A 320 10.98 28.02 20.83
CA ASP A 320 11.89 29.03 21.40
C ASP A 320 12.53 29.99 20.40
N SER A 321 11.70 30.62 19.56
CA SER A 321 12.09 31.63 18.55
C SER A 321 13.08 31.17 17.45
N GLU A 322 13.46 29.88 17.41
CA GLU A 322 14.41 29.32 16.43
C GLU A 322 13.90 28.02 15.77
N GLU A 323 13.24 28.15 14.62
CA GLU A 323 12.78 27.00 13.81
C GLU A 323 13.91 26.11 13.26
N ASN A 324 15.15 26.62 13.17
CA ASN A 324 16.29 25.85 12.66
C ASN A 324 16.59 24.60 13.52
N GLN A 325 16.13 24.56 14.78
CA GLN A 325 16.28 23.40 15.66
C GLN A 325 15.31 22.26 15.33
N SER A 326 14.22 22.55 14.60
CA SER A 326 13.22 21.56 14.23
C SER A 326 13.59 20.77 12.98
N THR A 327 14.48 21.27 12.12
CA THR A 327 14.92 20.61 10.86
C THR A 327 16.44 20.75 10.60
N PRO A 328 17.29 20.34 11.56
CA PRO A 328 18.73 20.64 11.52
C PRO A 328 19.51 19.94 10.39
N LYS A 329 18.99 18.82 9.84
CA LYS A 329 19.64 18.06 8.75
C LYS A 329 19.07 18.37 7.36
N LEU A 330 18.16 19.33 7.23
CA LEU A 330 17.47 19.59 5.97
C LEU A 330 18.45 20.09 4.89
N LYS A 331 18.63 19.30 3.83
CA LYS A 331 19.59 19.57 2.74
C LYS A 331 18.92 20.24 1.56
N GLN A 332 17.74 19.74 1.18
CA GLN A 332 17.03 20.14 -0.03
C GLN A 332 15.55 20.36 0.23
N ILE A 333 15.03 21.45 -0.32
CA ILE A 333 13.60 21.71 -0.40
C ILE A 333 13.21 21.86 -1.85
N LYS A 334 12.14 21.20 -2.26
CA LYS A 334 11.53 21.36 -3.56
C LYS A 334 10.13 21.94 -3.41
N LEU A 335 9.94 23.19 -3.84
CA LEU A 335 8.63 23.85 -3.85
C LEU A 335 8.09 23.99 -5.28
N ASP A 336 6.94 23.40 -5.58
CA ASP A 336 6.32 23.33 -6.92
C ASP A 336 7.33 23.01 -8.05
N GLY A 337 8.27 22.10 -7.78
CA GLY A 337 9.27 21.69 -8.76
C GLY A 337 10.55 22.52 -8.78
N VAL A 338 10.67 23.54 -7.93
CA VAL A 338 11.87 24.39 -7.81
C VAL A 338 12.72 23.95 -6.62
N ASP A 339 13.97 23.58 -6.87
CA ASP A 339 14.95 23.25 -5.85
C ASP A 339 15.50 24.50 -5.16
N LEU A 340 15.52 24.46 -3.84
CA LEU A 340 15.86 25.58 -2.97
C LEU A 340 16.79 25.13 -1.86
N ILE A 341 17.81 25.94 -1.60
CA ILE A 341 18.77 25.73 -0.53
C ILE A 341 18.40 26.65 0.63
N LEU A 342 18.11 26.07 1.79
CA LEU A 342 17.94 26.84 3.02
C LEU A 342 19.29 27.37 3.48
N HIS A 343 19.61 28.62 3.17
CA HIS A 343 20.77 29.32 3.73
C HIS A 343 20.52 29.71 5.21
N GLY A 344 20.19 28.75 6.08
CA GLY A 344 19.87 28.97 7.50
C GLY A 344 18.58 29.74 7.76
N ARG A 345 17.69 29.84 6.76
CA ARG A 345 16.38 30.49 6.88
C ARG A 345 15.33 29.52 7.41
N SER A 346 14.35 30.06 8.14
CA SER A 346 13.24 29.31 8.71
C SER A 346 12.34 28.69 7.61
N LEU A 347 12.01 27.40 7.79
CA LEU A 347 11.21 26.60 6.85
C LEU A 347 9.78 27.13 6.72
N ASN A 348 9.12 27.44 7.84
CA ASN A 348 7.74 27.92 7.81
C ASN A 348 7.64 29.29 7.15
N LYS A 349 8.55 30.23 7.47
CA LYS A 349 8.59 31.56 6.82
C LYS A 349 8.78 31.45 5.31
N PHE A 350 9.50 30.44 4.86
CA PHE A 350 9.70 30.21 3.43
C PHE A 350 8.42 29.73 2.76
N ILE A 351 7.70 28.78 3.38
CA ILE A 351 6.42 28.26 2.89
C ILE A 351 5.34 29.34 2.87
N GLN A 352 5.23 30.16 3.92
CA GLN A 352 4.27 31.26 4.00
C GLN A 352 4.52 32.32 2.91
N LYS A 353 5.78 32.73 2.70
CA LYS A 353 6.11 33.64 1.61
C LYS A 353 5.81 33.05 0.24
N TYR A 354 6.02 31.73 0.10
CA TYR A 354 5.77 31.03 -1.13
C TYR A 354 4.27 30.92 -1.43
N SER A 355 3.43 30.64 -0.43
CA SER A 355 1.97 30.64 -0.57
C SER A 355 1.44 32.03 -0.93
N GLU A 356 1.89 33.09 -0.23
CA GLU A 356 1.55 34.49 -0.55
C GLU A 356 1.91 34.86 -2.01
N ALA A 357 3.13 34.55 -2.44
CA ALA A 357 3.59 34.85 -3.80
C ALA A 357 2.78 34.09 -4.87
N ARG A 358 2.36 32.87 -4.55
CA ARG A 358 1.52 32.05 -5.44
C ARG A 358 0.09 32.56 -5.51
N GLU A 359 -0.50 32.98 -4.39
CA GLU A 359 -1.82 33.62 -4.37
C GLU A 359 -1.85 34.88 -5.23
N LEU A 360 -0.84 35.74 -5.09
CA LEU A 360 -0.69 36.93 -5.93
C LEU A 360 -0.60 36.58 -7.42
N ARG A 361 0.19 35.56 -7.78
CA ARG A 361 0.31 35.09 -9.17
C ARG A 361 -1.03 34.58 -9.70
N ASN A 362 -1.78 33.82 -8.91
CA ASN A 362 -3.09 33.32 -9.29
C ASN A 362 -4.10 34.46 -9.48
N LEU A 363 -4.10 35.46 -8.59
CA LEU A 363 -4.96 36.64 -8.69
C LEU A 363 -4.66 37.46 -9.96
N ILE A 364 -3.38 37.63 -10.30
CA ILE A 364 -2.95 38.30 -11.53
C ILE A 364 -3.44 37.52 -12.77
N ASN A 365 -3.28 36.19 -12.78
CA ASN A 365 -3.71 35.35 -13.89
C ASN A 365 -5.25 35.37 -14.05
N ASP A 366 -6.02 35.34 -12.95
CA ASP A 366 -7.49 35.45 -12.99
C ASP A 366 -7.94 36.81 -13.52
N HIS A 367 -7.30 37.89 -13.07
CA HIS A 367 -7.54 39.23 -13.63
C HIS A 367 -7.23 39.29 -15.13
N GLN A 368 -6.11 38.72 -15.58
CA GLN A 368 -5.74 38.68 -17.00
C GLN A 368 -6.73 37.86 -17.83
N SER A 369 -7.17 36.70 -17.33
CA SER A 369 -8.17 35.86 -18.01
C SER A 369 -9.53 36.56 -18.11
N ARG A 370 -9.95 37.27 -17.06
CA ARG A 370 -11.19 38.07 -17.04
C ARG A 370 -11.11 39.26 -18.00
N MET A 371 -9.96 39.93 -18.07
CA MET A 371 -9.74 41.03 -19.02
C MET A 371 -9.74 40.53 -20.47
N GLN A 372 -9.21 39.34 -20.75
CA GLN A 372 -9.28 38.74 -22.09
C GLN A 372 -10.70 38.33 -22.48
N GLY A 373 -11.48 37.77 -21.56
CA GLY A 373 -12.90 37.44 -21.79
C GLY A 373 -13.81 38.65 -22.00
N LEU A 374 -13.44 39.82 -21.48
CA LEU A 374 -14.16 41.10 -21.70
C LEU A 374 -13.77 41.79 -23.01
N THR A 375 -12.65 41.43 -23.62
CA THR A 375 -12.24 41.95 -24.95
C THR A 375 -12.74 41.11 -26.11
N GLU A 376 -13.28 39.91 -25.85
CA GLU A 376 -13.88 39.02 -26.87
C GLU A 376 -15.42 39.07 -26.91
N SER A 377 -16.05 39.89 -26.06
CA SER A 377 -17.49 40.23 -26.07
C SER A 377 -17.71 41.63 -26.61
#